data_AF-A0A5S9MA45-F1
#
_entry.id   AF-A0A5S9MA45-F1
#
_cell.length_a   1.000
_cell.length_b   1.000
_cell.length_c   1.000
_cell.angle_alpha   90.00
_cell.angle_beta   90.00
_cell.angle_gamma   90.00
#
_symmetry.space_group_name_H-M   'P 1'
#
loop_
_entity.id
_entity.type
_entity.pdbx_description
1 polymer ?
#
loop_
_entity_poly.entity_id
_entity_poly.type
_entity_poly.pdbx_seq_one_letter_code
_entity_poly.pdbx_strand_id
1 'polypeptide(L)'
;MINTIYRNSKNEVNRFTTATNIPIRTKISVLQNMSPFFIEHTVYIIKECLTNVSKHAKASHVELVIVQQGDHIHLEIADNGVGFDEKKRESTFGHYGIIGMSERVRLLGGEIHLKSKKNEGTQVIVNIPLKKGVNTVSYRIVIVDDHYVVREGLKLILETDERFEVVGEASRRWRKGVRCHKKKNPPCIT
;
A
#
# COMPACT_ATOMS: atom_id res chain seq x y z
N MET A 1 -4.43 3.32 19.76
CA MET A 1 -4.08 2.92 18.38
C MET A 1 -4.17 4.15 17.48
N ILE A 2 -3.03 4.78 17.20
CA ILE A 2 -2.97 5.93 16.28
C ILE A 2 -3.22 5.42 14.86
N ASN A 3 -3.97 6.18 14.08
CA ASN A 3 -4.23 5.92 12.68
C ASN A 3 -2.90 5.88 11.88
N THR A 4 -2.40 4.67 11.59
CA THR A 4 -1.08 4.45 10.98
C THR A 4 -0.95 5.10 9.60
N ILE A 5 -2.00 5.04 8.77
CA ILE A 5 -2.01 5.71 7.46
C ILE A 5 -1.91 7.23 7.60
N TYR A 6 -2.64 7.82 8.56
CA TYR A 6 -2.53 9.25 8.87
C TYR A 6 -1.11 9.63 9.27
N ARG A 7 -0.49 8.87 10.19
CA ARG A 7 0.87 9.13 10.65
C ARG A 7 1.89 9.03 9.52
N ASN A 8 1.84 7.95 8.73
CA ASN A 8 2.79 7.74 7.63
C ASN A 8 2.63 8.82 6.56
N SER A 9 1.40 9.19 6.21
CA SER A 9 1.13 10.26 5.25
C SER A 9 1.66 11.61 5.74
N LYS A 10 1.46 11.95 7.03
CA LYS A 10 2.00 13.18 7.63
C LYS A 10 3.52 13.19 7.66
N ASN A 11 4.17 12.05 7.92
CA ASN A 11 5.63 11.95 7.89
C ASN A 11 6.18 12.26 6.49
N GLU A 12 5.57 11.72 5.44
CA GLU A 12 5.98 12.01 4.06
C GLU A 12 5.72 13.46 3.66
N VAL A 13 4.58 14.03 4.08
CA VAL A 13 4.28 15.45 3.86
C VAL A 13 5.34 16.35 4.51
N ASN A 14 5.68 16.10 5.76
CA ASN A 14 6.69 16.87 6.49
C ASN A 14 8.06 16.72 5.82
N ARG A 15 8.46 15.49 5.49
CA ARG A 15 9.73 15.23 4.81
C ARG A 15 9.83 15.98 3.48
N PHE A 16 8.78 15.95 2.66
CA PHE A 16 8.74 16.65 1.38
C PHE A 16 8.80 18.17 1.57
N THR A 17 8.01 18.70 2.49
CA THR A 17 7.93 20.15 2.72
C THR A 17 9.29 20.69 3.20
N THR A 18 9.94 20.00 4.13
CA THR A 18 11.28 20.37 4.61
C THR A 18 12.35 20.31 3.52
N ALA A 19 12.26 19.34 2.59
CA ALA A 19 13.24 19.18 1.53
C ALA A 19 13.07 20.17 0.36
N THR A 20 11.84 20.65 0.12
CA THR A 20 11.50 21.41 -1.10
C THR A 20 11.01 22.83 -0.83
N ASN A 21 10.61 23.14 0.41
CA ASN A 21 9.85 24.34 0.79
C ASN A 21 8.50 24.51 0.07
N ILE A 22 8.00 23.47 -0.60
CA ILE A 22 6.67 23.50 -1.23
C ILE A 22 5.63 23.07 -0.20
N PRO A 23 4.66 23.93 0.17
CA PRO A 23 3.62 23.58 1.12
C PRO A 23 2.64 22.56 0.55
N ILE A 24 2.23 21.60 1.37
CA ILE A 24 1.18 20.64 1.03
C ILE A 24 -0.06 20.90 1.89
N ARG A 25 -1.20 21.18 1.26
CA ARG A 25 -2.50 21.23 1.94
C ARG A 25 -3.05 19.81 2.06
N THR A 26 -3.35 19.38 3.28
CA THR A 26 -3.81 18.01 3.52
C THR A 26 -5.25 17.95 4.00
N LYS A 27 -6.08 17.10 3.40
CA LYS A 27 -7.39 16.68 3.92
C LYS A 27 -7.38 15.17 4.12
N ILE A 28 -7.08 14.74 5.35
CA ILE A 28 -6.97 13.30 5.68
C ILE A 28 -8.03 12.97 6.73
N SER A 29 -8.99 12.12 6.37
CA SER A 29 -9.99 11.59 7.31
C SER A 29 -9.42 10.38 8.07
N VAL A 30 -9.91 10.16 9.29
CA VAL A 30 -9.47 9.03 10.13
C VAL A 30 -9.99 7.70 9.54
N LEU A 31 -9.14 7.01 8.79
CA LEU A 31 -9.35 5.65 8.29
C LEU A 31 -8.82 4.60 9.27
N GLN A 32 -9.69 3.87 9.98
CA GLN A 32 -9.28 2.80 10.89
C GLN A 32 -9.27 1.42 10.20
N ASN A 33 -8.54 0.46 10.77
CA ASN A 33 -8.55 -0.96 10.37
C ASN A 33 -8.09 -1.25 8.93
N MET A 34 -7.17 -0.45 8.38
CA MET A 34 -6.53 -0.77 7.10
C MET A 34 -5.45 -1.84 7.28
N SER A 35 -5.38 -2.79 6.36
CA SER A 35 -4.31 -3.80 6.36
C SER A 35 -2.94 -3.15 6.19
N PRO A 36 -1.85 -3.75 6.74
CA PRO A 36 -0.49 -3.28 6.48
C PRO A 36 -0.16 -3.18 4.98
N PHE A 37 -0.67 -4.12 4.18
CA PHE A 37 -0.56 -4.15 2.72
C PHE A 37 -1.16 -2.89 2.08
N PHE A 38 -2.37 -2.51 2.51
CA PHE A 38 -3.02 -1.28 2.05
C PHE A 38 -2.21 -0.03 2.41
N ILE A 39 -1.73 0.04 3.66
CA ILE A 39 -0.96 1.19 4.14
C ILE A 39 0.34 1.34 3.36
N GLU A 40 1.08 0.24 3.15
CA GLU A 40 2.35 0.23 2.43
C GLU A 40 2.19 0.77 1.01
N HIS A 41 1.22 0.24 0.25
CA HIS A 41 1.01 0.63 -1.13
C HIS A 41 0.44 2.04 -1.27
N THR A 42 -0.42 2.47 -0.35
CA THR A 42 -0.93 3.85 -0.34
C THR A 42 0.20 4.85 -0.09
N VAL A 43 1.07 4.57 0.89
CA VAL A 43 2.23 5.43 1.20
C VAL A 43 3.23 5.45 0.04
N TYR A 44 3.42 4.33 -0.65
CA TYR A 44 4.25 4.28 -1.86
C TYR A 44 3.71 5.23 -2.95
N ILE A 45 2.40 5.19 -3.23
CA ILE A 45 1.78 6.06 -4.23
C ILE A 45 1.97 7.55 -3.86
N ILE A 46 1.80 7.90 -2.58
CA ILE A 46 2.03 9.26 -2.09
C ILE A 46 3.49 9.68 -2.32
N LYS A 47 4.45 8.83 -1.95
CA LYS A 47 5.89 9.09 -2.14
C LYS A 47 6.25 9.31 -3.60
N GLU A 48 5.74 8.48 -4.49
CA GLU A 48 6.03 8.56 -5.91
C GLU A 48 5.45 9.85 -6.52
N CYS A 49 4.20 10.19 -6.17
CA CYS A 49 3.59 11.46 -6.59
C CYS A 49 4.41 12.66 -6.12
N LEU A 50 4.78 12.72 -4.85
CA LEU A 50 5.59 13.81 -4.30
C LEU A 50 6.99 13.86 -4.94
N THR A 51 7.58 12.71 -5.26
CA THR A 51 8.86 12.64 -5.98
C THR A 51 8.72 13.22 -7.39
N ASN A 52 7.61 12.95 -8.09
CA ASN A 52 7.34 13.54 -9.39
C ASN A 52 7.19 15.06 -9.30
N VAL A 53 6.54 15.57 -8.25
CA VAL A 53 6.42 17.02 -8.03
C VAL A 53 7.80 17.65 -7.84
N SER A 54 8.64 17.13 -6.94
CA SER A 54 9.94 17.74 -6.65
C SER A 54 10.89 17.73 -7.85
N LYS A 55 10.85 16.67 -8.67
CA LYS A 55 11.75 16.53 -9.82
C LYS A 55 11.28 17.27 -11.07
N HIS A 56 9.96 17.40 -11.27
CA HIS A 56 9.42 17.74 -12.59
C HIS A 56 8.40 18.88 -12.59
N ALA A 57 7.63 19.08 -11.52
CA ALA A 57 6.46 19.95 -11.59
C ALA A 57 6.80 21.45 -11.56
N LYS A 58 7.90 21.87 -10.91
CA LYS A 58 8.12 23.30 -10.57
C LYS A 58 6.90 23.94 -9.90
N ALA A 59 6.17 23.16 -9.11
CA ALA A 59 4.95 23.58 -8.44
C ALA A 59 5.27 24.50 -7.26
N SER A 60 4.34 25.40 -6.93
CA SER A 60 4.41 26.21 -5.72
C SER A 60 3.51 25.69 -4.60
N HIS A 61 2.61 24.75 -4.91
CA HIS A 61 1.71 24.14 -3.94
C HIS A 61 1.29 22.74 -4.40
N VAL A 62 0.94 21.90 -3.42
CA VAL A 62 0.36 20.57 -3.64
C VAL A 62 -0.84 20.38 -2.70
N GLU A 63 -1.88 19.73 -3.18
CA GLU A 63 -2.99 19.24 -2.37
C GLU A 63 -2.91 17.71 -2.23
N LEU A 64 -3.12 17.20 -1.01
CA LEU A 64 -3.22 15.77 -0.70
C LEU A 64 -4.55 15.51 0.02
N VAL A 65 -5.40 14.71 -0.60
CA VAL A 65 -6.69 14.29 -0.05
C VAL A 65 -6.68 12.78 0.16
N ILE A 66 -7.03 12.33 1.35
CA ILE A 66 -7.22 10.91 1.68
C ILE A 66 -8.50 10.80 2.50
N VAL A 67 -9.58 10.38 1.86
CA VAL A 67 -10.91 10.33 2.48
C VAL A 67 -11.63 9.04 2.13
N GLN A 68 -12.53 8.60 3.01
CA GLN A 68 -13.47 7.53 2.69
C GLN A 68 -14.68 8.14 1.98
N GLN A 69 -15.07 7.56 0.86
CA GLN A 69 -16.29 7.88 0.12
C GLN A 69 -17.07 6.59 -0.09
N GLY A 70 -18.13 6.40 0.71
CA GLY A 70 -18.90 5.16 0.72
C GLY A 70 -18.02 3.95 1.08
N ASP A 71 -17.94 3.00 0.16
CA ASP A 71 -17.14 1.77 0.26
C ASP A 71 -15.77 1.86 -0.44
N HIS A 72 -15.32 3.07 -0.78
CA HIS A 72 -14.02 3.32 -1.38
C HIS A 72 -13.18 4.28 -0.53
N ILE A 73 -11.85 4.10 -0.59
CA ILE A 73 -10.88 5.13 -0.24
C ILE A 73 -10.56 5.93 -1.49
N HIS A 74 -10.72 7.24 -1.37
CA HIS A 74 -10.35 8.21 -2.36
C HIS A 74 -9.04 8.87 -1.94
N LEU A 75 -8.00 8.64 -2.73
CA LEU A 75 -6.70 9.30 -2.63
C LEU A 75 -6.57 10.24 -3.83
N GLU A 76 -6.28 11.51 -3.57
CA GLU A 76 -6.03 12.49 -4.61
C GLU A 76 -4.79 13.31 -4.26
N ILE A 77 -3.91 13.48 -5.24
CA ILE A 77 -2.72 14.33 -5.16
C ILE A 77 -2.70 15.25 -6.37
N ALA A 78 -2.73 16.55 -6.14
CA ALA A 78 -2.75 17.56 -7.19
C ALA A 78 -1.64 18.60 -6.96
N ASP A 79 -0.89 18.95 -7.99
CA ASP A 79 0.07 20.04 -7.99
C ASP A 79 -0.32 21.12 -9.00
N ASN A 80 0.13 22.35 -8.77
CA ASN A 80 -0.11 23.50 -9.66
C ASN A 80 1.08 23.79 -10.59
N GLY A 81 1.88 22.77 -10.91
CA GLY A 81 3.11 22.91 -11.68
C GLY A 81 2.91 23.06 -13.18
N VAL A 82 3.99 22.82 -13.92
CA VAL A 82 4.04 22.96 -15.38
C VAL A 82 3.22 21.91 -16.13
N GLY A 83 2.78 20.84 -15.46
CA GLY A 83 2.07 19.72 -16.07
C GLY A 83 2.78 19.10 -17.28
N PHE A 84 2.09 18.22 -17.99
CA PHE A 84 2.58 17.61 -19.22
C PHE A 84 1.44 17.21 -20.15
N ASP A 85 1.77 16.94 -21.41
CA ASP A 85 0.81 16.44 -22.39
C ASP A 85 0.67 14.92 -22.25
N GLU A 86 -0.51 14.49 -21.79
CA GLU A 86 -0.85 13.07 -21.65
C GLU A 86 -0.74 12.29 -22.96
N LYS A 87 -0.98 12.93 -24.11
CA LYS A 87 -1.02 12.25 -25.42
C LYS A 87 0.37 12.04 -26.04
N LYS A 88 1.41 12.72 -25.53
CA LYS A 88 2.79 12.65 -26.07
C LYS A 88 3.74 11.79 -25.24
N ARG A 89 3.20 10.86 -24.44
CA ARG A 89 3.90 10.11 -23.37
C ARG A 89 4.96 9.09 -23.82
N GLU A 90 5.21 8.90 -25.11
CA GLU A 90 6.02 7.77 -25.62
C GLU A 90 7.53 7.83 -25.29
N SER A 91 8.06 8.94 -24.76
CA SER A 91 9.50 9.05 -24.55
C SER A 91 9.86 9.88 -23.31
N THR A 92 10.00 9.25 -22.14
CA THR A 92 11.04 9.50 -21.10
C THR A 92 10.64 9.05 -19.70
N PHE A 93 11.66 8.77 -18.87
CA PHE A 93 11.77 8.51 -17.42
C PHE A 93 10.54 8.62 -16.48
N GLY A 94 9.55 9.50 -16.73
CA GLY A 94 8.30 9.59 -15.96
C GLY A 94 7.34 8.42 -16.15
N HIS A 95 7.55 7.58 -17.17
CA HIS A 95 6.67 6.44 -17.44
C HIS A 95 6.73 5.37 -16.34
N TYR A 96 7.91 5.13 -15.77
CA TYR A 96 8.12 4.09 -14.75
C TYR A 96 7.40 4.38 -13.44
N GLY A 97 7.35 5.65 -13.01
CA GLY A 97 6.64 6.05 -11.79
C GLY A 97 5.13 5.80 -11.91
N ILE A 98 4.55 6.16 -13.05
CA ILE A 98 3.11 5.94 -13.31
C ILE A 98 2.79 4.45 -13.44
N ILE A 99 3.65 3.67 -14.13
CA ILE A 99 3.49 2.21 -14.24
C ILE A 99 3.54 1.58 -12.85
N GLY A 100 4.52 1.95 -12.02
CA GLY A 100 4.66 1.45 -10.65
C GLY A 100 3.44 1.80 -9.79
N MET A 101 2.97 3.05 -9.85
CA MET A 101 1.72 3.44 -9.17
C MET A 101 0.52 2.63 -9.66
N SER A 102 0.37 2.45 -10.97
CA SER A 102 -0.74 1.69 -11.57
C SER A 102 -0.73 0.23 -11.12
N GLU A 103 0.43 -0.40 -11.06
CA GLU A 103 0.57 -1.76 -10.56
C GLU A 103 0.17 -1.87 -9.08
N ARG A 104 0.63 -0.95 -8.23
CA ARG A 104 0.26 -0.95 -6.81
C ARG A 104 -1.24 -0.68 -6.60
N VAL A 105 -1.84 0.21 -7.38
CA VAL A 105 -3.29 0.45 -7.35
C VAL A 105 -4.06 -0.80 -7.78
N ARG A 106 -3.58 -1.51 -8.81
CA ARG A 106 -4.15 -2.79 -9.24
C ARG A 106 -4.05 -3.87 -8.15
N LEU A 107 -2.93 -3.95 -7.44
CA LEU A 107 -2.75 -4.87 -6.31
C LEU A 107 -3.76 -4.62 -5.17
N LEU A 108 -4.13 -3.36 -4.95
CA LEU A 108 -5.19 -2.97 -4.02
C LEU A 108 -6.60 -3.18 -4.59
N GLY A 109 -6.71 -3.60 -5.86
CA GLY A 109 -7.96 -3.77 -6.58
C GLY A 109 -8.69 -2.46 -6.85
N GLY A 110 -7.95 -1.35 -6.91
CA GLY A 110 -8.46 -0.02 -7.20
C GLY A 110 -8.22 0.42 -8.64
N GLU A 111 -8.55 1.68 -8.89
CA GLU A 111 -8.40 2.36 -10.17
C GLU A 111 -7.61 3.65 -10.01
N ILE A 112 -6.79 3.98 -11.01
CA ILE A 112 -5.98 5.20 -11.06
C ILE A 112 -6.37 6.01 -12.28
N HIS A 113 -6.53 7.31 -12.10
CA HIS A 113 -6.79 8.28 -13.14
C HIS A 113 -5.75 9.40 -13.02
N LEU A 114 -5.11 9.71 -14.13
CA LEU A 114 -4.10 10.77 -14.21
C LEU A 114 -4.63 11.86 -15.13
N LYS A 115 -4.69 13.08 -14.65
CA LYS A 115 -5.01 14.27 -15.43
C LYS A 115 -3.82 15.20 -15.39
N SER A 116 -3.33 15.59 -16.55
CA SER A 116 -2.28 16.60 -16.64
C SER A 116 -2.47 17.39 -17.91
N LYS A 117 -2.22 18.70 -17.81
CA LYS A 117 -2.19 19.59 -18.94
C LYS A 117 -1.09 20.61 -18.75
N LYS A 118 -0.41 20.94 -19.85
CA LYS A 118 0.69 21.90 -19.83
C LYS A 118 0.24 23.23 -19.21
N ASN A 119 1.00 23.69 -18.22
CA ASN A 119 0.80 24.87 -17.38
C ASN A 119 -0.45 24.84 -16.48
N GLU A 120 -1.12 23.69 -16.32
CA GLU A 120 -2.27 23.52 -15.42
C GLU A 120 -1.99 22.51 -14.30
N GLY A 121 -0.74 22.04 -14.19
CA GLY A 121 -0.32 21.08 -13.18
C GLY A 121 -0.66 19.63 -13.51
N THR A 122 -0.60 18.79 -12.48
CA THR A 122 -0.89 17.35 -12.56
C THR A 122 -1.78 16.93 -11.40
N GLN A 123 -2.74 16.05 -11.67
CA GLN A 123 -3.66 15.50 -10.70
C GLN A 123 -3.68 13.98 -10.85
N VAL A 124 -3.38 13.28 -9.76
CA VAL A 124 -3.45 11.82 -9.64
C VAL A 124 -4.62 11.48 -8.72
N ILE A 125 -5.58 10.70 -9.23
CA ILE A 125 -6.77 10.27 -8.50
C ILE A 125 -6.73 8.74 -8.41
N VAL A 126 -6.90 8.21 -7.21
CA VAL A 126 -6.88 6.78 -6.92
C VAL A 126 -8.11 6.42 -6.08
N ASN A 127 -8.89 5.46 -6.56
CA ASN A 127 -10.06 4.94 -5.84
C ASN A 127 -9.84 3.46 -5.51
N ILE A 128 -9.88 3.10 -4.22
CA ILE A 128 -9.60 1.74 -3.76
C ILE A 128 -10.79 1.20 -2.95
N PRO A 129 -11.38 0.05 -3.34
CA PRO A 129 -12.46 -0.57 -2.57
C PRO A 129 -12.02 -1.02 -1.17
N LEU A 130 -12.79 -0.68 -0.14
CA LEU A 130 -12.54 -1.08 1.26
C LEU A 130 -12.59 -2.59 1.46
N LYS A 131 -13.44 -3.31 0.73
CA LYS A 131 -13.56 -4.77 0.83
C LYS A 131 -12.27 -5.52 0.47
N LYS A 132 -11.37 -4.91 -0.30
CA LYS A 132 -10.04 -5.47 -0.62
C LYS A 132 -8.93 -4.89 0.25
N GLY A 133 -9.01 -3.61 0.63
CA GLY A 133 -8.02 -2.94 1.50
C GLY A 133 -8.07 -3.35 2.98
N VAL A 134 -9.21 -3.86 3.44
CA VAL A 134 -9.44 -4.33 4.82
C VAL A 134 -9.22 -5.84 4.95
N ASN A 135 -8.86 -6.55 3.87
CA ASN A 135 -8.36 -7.91 4.02
C ASN A 135 -6.96 -7.85 4.62
N THR A 136 -6.88 -7.96 5.94
CA THR A 136 -5.74 -8.59 6.59
C THR A 136 -5.61 -9.97 5.95
N VAL A 137 -4.77 -10.08 4.92
CA VAL A 137 -4.42 -11.38 4.37
C VAL A 137 -3.62 -12.07 5.47
N SER A 138 -4.29 -12.90 6.27
CA SER A 138 -3.61 -13.79 7.19
C SER A 138 -3.01 -14.92 6.36
N TYR A 139 -1.69 -14.97 6.31
CA TYR A 139 -0.97 -16.08 5.70
C TYR A 139 -1.07 -17.28 6.63
N ARG A 140 -1.80 -18.30 6.18
CA ARG A 140 -1.92 -19.58 6.89
C ARG A 140 -0.67 -20.42 6.60
N ILE A 141 0.21 -20.53 7.58
CA ILE A 141 1.52 -21.19 7.44
C ILE A 141 1.50 -22.54 8.15
N VAL A 142 2.07 -23.56 7.50
CA VAL A 142 2.47 -24.82 8.13
C VAL A 142 3.98 -24.82 8.28
N ILE A 143 4.48 -25.01 9.50
CA ILE A 143 5.93 -25.07 9.77
C ILE A 143 6.39 -26.51 9.57
N VAL A 144 7.34 -26.74 8.65
CA VAL A 144 7.88 -28.07 8.35
C VAL A 144 9.36 -28.12 8.70
N ASP A 145 9.69 -28.74 9.83
CA ASP A 145 11.08 -28.98 10.25
C ASP A 145 11.15 -30.23 11.14
N ASP A 146 12.26 -30.96 11.09
CA ASP A 146 12.49 -32.12 11.97
C ASP A 146 12.87 -31.72 13.40
N HIS A 147 13.43 -30.53 13.58
CA HIS A 147 13.91 -30.05 14.86
C HIS A 147 12.81 -29.30 15.60
N TYR A 148 12.37 -29.85 16.73
CA TYR A 148 11.35 -29.25 17.59
C TYR A 148 11.69 -27.81 18.00
N VAL A 149 12.95 -27.56 18.36
CA VAL A 149 13.44 -26.24 18.78
C VAL A 149 13.25 -25.18 17.68
N VAL A 150 13.47 -25.56 16.42
CA VAL A 150 13.28 -24.66 15.27
C VAL A 150 11.81 -24.33 15.08
N ARG A 151 10.92 -25.32 15.19
CA ARG A 151 9.48 -25.10 15.04
C ARG A 151 8.92 -24.18 16.12
N GLU A 152 9.28 -24.41 17.38
CA GLU A 152 8.86 -23.56 18.50
C GLU A 152 9.37 -22.11 18.36
N GLY A 153 10.63 -21.95 17.95
CA GLY A 153 11.21 -20.62 17.70
C GLY A 153 10.50 -19.87 16.57
N LEU A 154 10.26 -20.53 15.43
CA LEU A 154 9.56 -19.94 14.30
C LEU A 154 8.11 -19.60 14.64
N LYS A 155 7.44 -20.46 15.42
CA LYS A 155 6.07 -20.22 15.87
C LYS A 155 5.96 -18.95 16.71
N LEU A 156 6.84 -18.75 17.68
CA LEU A 156 6.89 -17.53 18.48
C LEU A 156 7.08 -16.27 17.62
N ILE A 157 8.01 -16.32 16.66
CA ILE A 157 8.28 -15.18 15.77
C ILE A 157 7.09 -14.86 14.88
N LEU A 158 6.50 -15.89 14.27
CA LEU A 158 5.38 -15.74 13.32
C LEU A 158 4.08 -15.35 14.03
N GLU A 159 3.80 -15.90 15.22
CA GLU A 159 2.61 -15.56 16.00
C GLU A 159 2.65 -14.13 16.58
N THR A 160 3.83 -13.49 16.60
CA THR A 160 3.97 -12.09 17.03
C THR A 160 3.50 -11.10 15.95
N ASP A 161 3.41 -11.53 14.69
CA ASP A 161 2.99 -10.69 13.57
C ASP A 161 1.58 -11.08 13.10
N GLU A 162 0.64 -10.15 13.25
CA GLU A 162 -0.79 -10.34 12.93
C GLU A 162 -1.07 -10.75 11.46
N ARG A 163 -0.07 -10.68 10.59
CA ARG A 163 -0.16 -11.14 9.20
C ARG A 163 -0.05 -12.66 9.06
N PHE A 164 0.43 -13.38 10.07
CA PHE A 164 0.64 -14.83 9.99
C PHE A 164 -0.27 -15.58 10.95
N GLU A 165 -0.83 -16.69 10.47
CA GLU A 165 -1.55 -17.67 11.28
C GLU A 165 -0.84 -19.02 11.13
N VAL A 166 -0.18 -19.49 12.18
CA VAL A 166 0.41 -20.83 12.19
C VAL A 166 -0.72 -21.86 12.34
N VAL A 167 -1.05 -22.56 11.25
CA VAL A 167 -2.19 -23.49 11.18
C VAL A 167 -1.80 -24.95 11.43
N GLY A 168 -0.50 -25.23 11.50
CA GLY A 168 0.01 -26.56 11.81
C GLY A 168 1.54 -26.65 11.80
N GLU A 169 2.03 -27.79 12.26
CA GLU A 169 3.45 -28.15 12.29
C GLU A 169 3.64 -29.57 11.74
N ALA A 170 4.75 -29.84 11.06
CA ALA A 170 5.10 -31.15 10.51
C ALA A 170 6.62 -31.44 10.62
N SER A 171 6.99 -32.73 10.62
CA SER A 171 8.38 -33.22 10.57
C SER A 171 8.54 -34.32 9.50
N ARG A 172 9.72 -34.59 8.94
CA ARG A 172 9.94 -35.60 7.86
C ARG A 172 9.50 -37.03 8.19
N ARG A 173 9.20 -37.38 9.45
CA ARG A 173 8.55 -38.67 9.81
C ARG A 173 7.07 -38.76 9.39
N TRP A 174 6.58 -37.75 8.70
CA TRP A 174 5.20 -37.56 8.29
C TRP A 174 4.85 -38.23 6.95
N ARG A 175 4.57 -39.54 6.97
CA ARG A 175 3.85 -40.20 5.85
C ARG A 175 2.33 -40.28 6.04
N LYS A 176 1.75 -39.77 7.15
CA LYS A 176 0.31 -39.84 7.43
C LYS A 176 -0.25 -38.61 8.18
N GLY A 177 -0.92 -37.72 7.44
CA GLY A 177 -2.14 -36.97 7.84
C GLY A 177 -2.03 -35.76 8.78
N VAL A 178 -2.10 -34.52 8.23
CA VAL A 178 -1.76 -33.23 8.93
C VAL A 178 -2.52 -33.12 10.24
N ARG A 179 -1.82 -32.92 11.37
CA ARG A 179 -2.45 -32.71 12.66
C ARG A 179 -2.78 -31.22 12.72
N CYS A 180 -3.76 -30.81 11.92
CA CYS A 180 -4.36 -29.47 11.96
C CYS A 180 -4.96 -29.27 13.35
N HIS A 181 -4.21 -28.62 14.24
CA HIS A 181 -4.72 -28.17 15.52
C HIS A 181 -5.43 -26.84 15.30
N LYS A 182 -6.62 -26.91 14.67
CA LYS A 182 -7.80 -26.06 14.89
C LYS A 182 -8.84 -26.40 13.82
N LYS A 183 -10.01 -26.83 14.29
CA LYS A 183 -11.21 -27.08 13.48
C LYS A 183 -11.52 -25.83 12.63
N LYS A 184 -11.25 -25.90 11.31
CA LYS A 184 -12.01 -25.29 10.20
C LYS A 184 -11.28 -25.60 8.87
N ASN A 185 -11.84 -26.53 8.08
CA ASN A 185 -11.57 -26.74 6.65
C ASN A 185 -11.65 -25.40 5.87
N PRO A 186 -10.94 -25.15 4.74
CA PRO A 186 -10.68 -26.10 3.63
C PRO A 186 -9.27 -25.94 2.97
N PRO A 187 -9.07 -26.37 1.70
CA PRO A 187 -8.10 -27.39 1.28
C PRO A 187 -6.63 -26.92 1.30
N CYS A 188 -5.72 -27.78 1.76
CA CYS A 188 -4.30 -27.63 1.47
C CYS A 188 -4.06 -28.05 0.01
N ILE A 189 -3.57 -27.13 -0.82
CA ILE A 189 -3.05 -27.47 -2.15
C ILE A 189 -1.73 -28.19 -1.91
N THR A 190 -1.67 -29.45 -2.36
CA THR A 190 -0.47 -30.31 -2.36
C THR A 190 0.56 -29.83 -3.36
#